data_AF-A0A969GE78-F1
#
_entry.id   AF-A0A969GE78-F1
#
_cell.length_a   1.000
_cell.length_b   1.000
_cell.length_c   1.000
_cell.angle_alpha   90.00
_cell.angle_beta   90.00
_cell.angle_gamma   90.00
#
_symmetry.space_group_name_H-M   'P 1'
#
loop_
_entity.id
_entity.type
_entity.pdbx_description
1 polymer ?
#
loop_
_entity_poly.entity_id
_entity_poly.type
_entity_poly.pdbx_seq_one_letter_code
_entity_poly.pdbx_strand_id
1 'polypeptide(L)'
;MTVLASVGSAQALDGREAGLQATHQALNRLGANAPGLAVVIASHQYQPREVLNGVASLVGDTPMIGFSSPAGLTHQGQHPHSVVVGLLGGD
;
A
#
# COMPACT_ATOMS: atom_id res chain seq x y z
N MET A 1 -7.33 22.69 6.11
CA MET A 1 -7.32 21.26 6.39
C MET A 1 -7.69 20.53 5.11
N THR A 2 -6.69 19.97 4.44
CA THR A 2 -6.87 19.23 3.19
C THR A 2 -6.31 17.83 3.38
N VAL A 3 -7.17 16.82 3.29
CA VAL A 3 -6.71 15.42 3.28
C VAL A 3 -6.37 15.05 1.85
N LEU A 4 -5.12 14.64 1.63
CA LEU A 4 -4.64 14.08 0.38
C LEU A 4 -4.61 12.56 0.49
N ALA A 5 -5.04 11.90 -0.57
CA ALA A 5 -5.03 10.45 -0.67
C ALA A 5 -4.31 10.01 -1.94
N SER A 6 -3.45 9.00 -1.82
CA SER A 6 -2.83 8.35 -2.96
C SER A 6 -2.97 6.83 -2.84
N VAL A 7 -2.97 6.15 -3.98
CA VAL A 7 -3.09 4.69 -4.03
C VAL A 7 -1.96 4.15 -4.89
N GLY A 8 -1.30 3.08 -4.47
CA GLY A 8 -0.36 2.30 -5.26
C GLY A 8 -0.69 0.82 -5.23
N SER A 9 -0.30 0.11 -6.29
CA SER A 9 -0.57 -1.32 -6.42
C SER A 9 0.58 -2.02 -7.12
N ALA A 10 0.93 -3.21 -6.66
CA ALA A 10 1.99 -4.00 -7.26
C ALA A 10 1.74 -5.50 -7.10
N GLN A 11 2.37 -6.25 -8.00
CA GLN A 11 2.47 -7.70 -7.99
C GLN A 11 3.97 -8.03 -8.03
N ALA A 12 4.40 -8.98 -7.22
CA ALA A 12 5.78 -9.44 -7.18
C ALA A 12 5.84 -10.94 -6.85
N LEU A 13 7.05 -11.49 -6.81
CA LEU A 13 7.25 -12.90 -6.48
C LEU A 13 6.93 -13.19 -5.01
N ASP A 14 7.24 -12.25 -4.11
CA ASP A 14 6.95 -12.36 -2.68
C ASP A 14 6.16 -11.15 -2.16
N GLY A 15 5.59 -11.31 -0.97
CA GLY A 15 4.74 -10.27 -0.38
C GLY A 15 5.52 -9.01 -0.03
N ARG A 16 6.81 -9.14 0.32
CA ARG A 16 7.66 -8.03 0.74
C ARG A 16 7.96 -7.10 -0.43
N GLU A 17 8.35 -7.65 -1.58
CA GLU A 17 8.57 -6.88 -2.79
C GLU A 17 7.28 -6.20 -3.27
N ALA A 18 6.15 -6.93 -3.24
CA ALA A 18 4.85 -6.38 -3.64
C ALA A 18 4.45 -5.20 -2.73
N GLY A 19 4.61 -5.36 -1.41
CA GLY A 19 4.35 -4.30 -0.43
C GLY A 19 5.26 -3.08 -0.63
N LEU A 20 6.55 -3.29 -0.84
CA LEU A 20 7.53 -2.22 -1.09
C LEU A 20 7.19 -1.44 -2.36
N GLN A 21 6.94 -2.14 -3.48
CA GLN A 21 6.64 -1.50 -4.76
C GLN A 21 5.30 -0.75 -4.73
N ALA A 22 4.25 -1.34 -4.14
CA ALA A 22 2.95 -0.67 -4.02
C ALA A 22 3.06 0.61 -3.18
N THR A 23 3.81 0.55 -2.08
CA THR A 23 4.07 1.71 -1.20
C THR A 23 4.89 2.78 -1.90
N HIS A 24 5.95 2.40 -2.62
CA HIS A 24 6.75 3.34 -3.41
C HIS A 24 5.90 4.08 -4.45
N GLN A 25 5.01 3.37 -5.16
CA GLN A 25 4.08 4.03 -6.08
C GLN A 25 3.11 4.99 -5.37
N ALA A 26 2.58 4.61 -4.21
CA ALA A 26 1.68 5.47 -3.43
C ALA A 26 2.40 6.73 -2.94
N LEU A 27 3.63 6.60 -2.43
CA LEU A 27 4.46 7.73 -1.99
C LEU A 27 4.77 8.69 -3.14
N ASN A 28 5.18 8.16 -4.30
CA ASN A 28 5.43 8.98 -5.48
C ASN A 28 4.20 9.80 -5.93
N ARG A 29 3.00 9.25 -5.75
CA ARG A 29 1.74 9.95 -6.04
C ARG A 29 1.31 10.92 -4.92
N LEU A 30 1.67 10.63 -3.67
CA LEU A 30 1.42 11.53 -2.53
C LEU A 30 2.31 12.79 -2.60
N GLY A 31 3.47 12.67 -3.26
CA GLY A 31 4.41 13.76 -3.49
C GLY A 31 5.22 14.07 -2.23
N ALA A 32 5.41 15.36 -1.93
CA ALA A 32 6.19 15.81 -0.79
C ALA A 32 5.46 15.70 0.56
N ASN A 33 4.19 15.26 0.58
CA ASN A 33 3.40 15.16 1.80
C ASN A 33 3.78 13.90 2.58
N ALA A 34 3.96 14.04 3.89
CA ALA A 34 4.20 12.90 4.75
C ALA A 34 2.90 12.07 4.93
N PRO A 35 2.96 10.74 4.85
CA PRO A 35 1.82 9.89 5.15
C PRO A 35 1.51 9.91 6.66
N GLY A 36 0.26 10.15 7.02
CA GLY A 36 -0.25 10.05 8.39
C GLY A 36 -1.03 8.76 8.67
N LEU A 37 -1.48 8.06 7.63
CA LEU A 37 -2.11 6.74 7.72
C LEU A 37 -1.85 5.94 6.45
N ALA A 38 -1.59 4.64 6.61
CA ALA A 38 -1.52 3.67 5.53
C ALA A 38 -2.63 2.62 5.63
N VAL A 39 -3.31 2.37 4.52
CA VAL A 39 -4.31 1.31 4.34
C VAL A 39 -3.73 0.25 3.42
N VAL A 40 -3.52 -0.96 3.93
CA VAL A 40 -2.85 -2.05 3.19
C VAL A 40 -3.85 -3.18 2.90
N ILE A 41 -4.03 -3.48 1.62
CA ILE A 41 -4.88 -4.58 1.15
C ILE A 41 -3.98 -5.59 0.46
N ALA A 42 -3.82 -6.77 1.07
CA ALA A 42 -2.95 -7.81 0.53
C ALA A 42 -3.79 -8.94 -0.10
N SER A 43 -3.35 -9.46 -1.25
CA SER A 43 -3.86 -10.73 -1.74
C SER A 43 -3.60 -11.82 -0.69
N HIS A 44 -4.59 -12.66 -0.42
CA HIS A 44 -4.46 -13.83 0.48
C HIS A 44 -3.34 -14.82 0.09
N GLN A 45 -2.82 -14.71 -1.13
CA GLN A 45 -1.70 -15.51 -1.63
C GLN A 45 -0.34 -15.04 -1.08
N TYR A 46 -0.23 -13.80 -0.60
CA TYR A 46 0.97 -13.30 0.06
C TYR A 46 0.90 -13.48 1.57
N GLN A 47 2.05 -13.75 2.19
CA GLN A 47 2.13 -13.76 3.65
C GLN A 47 1.97 -12.32 4.18
N PRO A 48 0.98 -12.03 5.05
CA PRO A 48 0.74 -10.66 5.50
C PRO A 48 1.94 -10.01 6.18
N ARG A 49 2.76 -10.79 6.91
CA ARG A 49 3.98 -10.28 7.55
C ARG A 49 5.02 -9.79 6.54
N GLU A 50 5.20 -10.50 5.43
CA GLU A 50 6.14 -10.08 4.38
C GLU A 50 5.67 -8.77 3.75
N VAL A 51 4.38 -8.67 3.42
CA VAL A 51 3.77 -7.44 2.90
C VAL A 51 3.98 -6.27 3.84
N LEU A 52 3.64 -6.43 5.12
CA LEU A 52 3.81 -5.38 6.13
C LEU A 52 5.28 -4.96 6.29
N ASN A 53 6.22 -5.90 6.25
CA ASN A 53 7.66 -5.56 6.29
C ASN A 53 8.08 -4.72 5.08
N GLY A 54 7.55 -5.02 3.89
CA GLY A 54 7.80 -4.22 2.68
C GLY A 54 7.23 -2.82 2.80
N VAL A 55 5.98 -2.68 3.26
CA VAL A 55 5.32 -1.38 3.47
C VAL A 55 6.08 -0.56 4.52
N ALA A 56 6.32 -1.12 5.70
CA ALA A 56 6.96 -0.45 6.84
C ALA A 56 8.37 0.06 6.51
N SER A 57 9.10 -0.61 5.61
CA SER A 57 10.43 -0.15 5.19
C SER A 57 10.46 1.23 4.52
N LEU A 58 9.32 1.72 4.02
CA LEU A 58 9.21 3.03 3.37
C LEU A 58 8.37 4.04 4.16
N VAL A 59 7.39 3.60 4.95
CA VAL A 59 6.51 4.50 5.73
C VAL A 59 6.89 4.62 7.22
N GLY A 60 7.89 3.87 7.69
CA GLY A 60 8.35 3.91 9.08
C GLY A 60 7.22 3.60 10.07
N ASP A 61 7.07 4.46 11.08
CA ASP A 61 6.08 4.32 12.16
C ASP A 61 4.67 4.83 11.80
N THR A 62 4.41 5.12 10.52
CA THR A 62 3.07 5.52 10.05
C THR A 62 2.04 4.47 10.49
N PRO A 63 0.95 4.85 11.18
CA PRO A 63 -0.10 3.92 11.55
C PRO A 63 -0.62 3.16 10.33
N MET A 64 -0.75 1.84 10.47
CA MET A 64 -1.22 0.95 9.41
C MET A 64 -2.49 0.25 9.85
N ILE A 65 -3.49 0.27 8.98
CA ILE A 65 -4.64 -0.63 9.03
C ILE A 65 -4.65 -1.46 7.75
N GLY A 66 -5.19 -2.67 7.81
CA GLY A 66 -5.21 -3.50 6.63
C GLY A 66 -6.06 -4.74 6.77
N PHE A 67 -6.30 -5.37 5.63
CA PHE A 67 -7.04 -6.62 5.52
C PHE A 67 -6.56 -7.41 4.30
N SER A 68 -7.00 -8.65 4.19
CA SER A 68 -6.73 -9.48 3.01
C SER A 68 -7.95 -9.55 2.10
N SER A 69 -7.71 -9.71 0.80
CA SER A 69 -8.73 -9.87 -0.23
C SER A 69 -8.27 -10.87 -1.28
N PRO A 70 -9.17 -11.54 -2.03
CA PRO A 70 -8.79 -12.30 -3.22
C PRO A 70 -8.17 -11.45 -4.35
N ALA A 71 -8.58 -10.20 -4.45
CA ALA A 71 -8.08 -9.23 -5.43
C ALA A 71 -8.26 -7.80 -4.91
N GLY A 72 -7.37 -6.89 -5.34
CA GLY A 72 -7.57 -5.46 -5.19
C GLY A 72 -8.51 -4.92 -6.26
N LEU A 73 -9.38 -3.97 -5.90
CA LEU A 73 -10.17 -3.20 -6.85
C LEU A 73 -9.77 -1.73 -6.74
N THR A 74 -9.28 -1.15 -7.83
CA THR A 74 -8.92 0.26 -7.92
C THR A 74 -9.58 0.88 -9.15
N HIS A 75 -9.39 2.18 -9.38
CA HIS A 75 -9.86 2.83 -10.61
C HIS A 75 -9.20 2.25 -11.88
N GLN A 76 -8.09 1.52 -11.75
CA GLN A 76 -7.44 0.83 -12.87
C GLN A 76 -8.03 -0.58 -13.13
N GLY A 77 -9.07 -0.96 -12.40
CA GLY A 77 -9.73 -2.26 -12.52
C GLY A 77 -9.33 -3.22 -11.41
N GLN A 78 -9.44 -4.52 -11.71
CA GLN A 78 -9.13 -5.61 -10.79
C GLN A 78 -7.65 -5.97 -10.85
N HIS A 79 -7.05 -6.13 -9.68
CA HIS A 79 -5.66 -6.54 -9.48
C HIS A 79 -5.66 -7.87 -8.70
N PRO A 80 -5.68 -9.03 -9.39
CA PRO A 80 -5.48 -10.32 -8.72
C PRO A 80 -4.04 -10.42 -8.21
N HIS A 81 -3.76 -11.25 -7.20
CA HIS A 81 -2.38 -11.49 -6.74
C HIS A 81 -1.57 -10.20 -6.47
N SER A 82 -2.20 -9.18 -5.91
CA SER A 82 -1.57 -7.87 -5.72
C SER A 82 -1.60 -7.42 -4.27
N VAL A 83 -0.71 -6.49 -3.94
CA VAL A 83 -0.85 -5.61 -2.78
C VAL A 83 -1.30 -4.24 -3.28
N VAL A 84 -2.30 -3.66 -2.60
CA VAL A 84 -2.74 -2.28 -2.78
C VAL A 84 -2.46 -1.51 -1.50
N VAL A 85 -1.84 -0.34 -1.62
CA VAL A 85 -1.53 0.56 -0.51
C VAL A 85 -2.18 1.91 -0.77
N GLY A 86 -3.08 2.32 0.12
CA GLY A 86 -3.59 3.69 0.19
C GLY A 86 -2.81 4.48 1.24
N LEU A 87 -2.36 5.68 0.92
CA LEU A 87 -1.74 6.61 1.87
C LEU A 87 -2.62 7.85 2.02
N LEU A 88 -2.84 8.28 3.26
CA LEU A 88 -3.47 9.55 3.59
C LEU A 88 -2.45 10.48 4.22
N GLY A 89 -2.47 11.76 3.86
CA GLY A 89 -1.62 12.81 4.42
C GLY A 89 -2.21 14.20 4.20
N GLY A 90 -1.40 15.24 4.42
CA GLY A 90 -1.79 16.64 4.28
C GLY A 90 -1.83 17.41 5.62
N ASP A 91 -2.22 18.68 5.54
CA ASP A 91 -2.19 19.67 6.63
C ASP A 91 -3.59 20.04 7.15
#